data_AF-A0A3M7QYS4-F1
#
_entry.id   AF-A0A3M7QYS4-F1
#
_cell.length_a   1.000
_cell.length_b   1.000
_cell.length_c   1.000
_cell.angle_alpha   90.00
_cell.angle_beta   90.00
_cell.angle_gamma   90.00
#
_symmetry.space_group_name_H-M   'P 1'
#
loop_
_entity.id
_entity.type
_entity.pdbx_description
1 polymer ?
#
loop_
_entity_poly.entity_id
_entity_poly.type
_entity_poly.pdbx_seq_one_letter_code
_entity_poly.pdbx_strand_id
1 'polypeptide(L)'
;MNSDELFEAGLNTCTQRPEKEKFYKASIIRDYLICPSCDQPFVNPLNLPCSHNICSNCFKSLKNEYPADVIKCPVCQTENSIPPTGFPINTMIVDLLEFEPVEIRRGSHFERLIESTSQILVDLNGLIGQLNDKIINGEANIRRFCVELREQVNYSTNKKIDQLNQNREIFFGRINDFQNKCLSDFLKREPNLKDMLDKCLFDVDEWKLRVQAPQNDESDVENVKLLADNLKQKLSSEIFKFDLMLFGNQRPKFIEDNNQLVLDSIGQIVNEKIQSEEKSDEEGYETMNQSLSSTIAQ
;
A
#
# COMPACT_ATOMS: atom_id res chain seq x y z
N MET A 1 -19.20 16.34 14.34
CA MET A 1 -18.34 17.27 15.11
C MET A 1 -17.15 17.55 14.21
N ASN A 2 -17.03 18.80 13.74
CA ASN A 2 -16.07 19.16 12.69
C ASN A 2 -14.66 19.28 13.25
N SER A 3 -13.69 18.92 12.42
CA SER A 3 -12.25 18.91 12.62
C SER A 3 -11.59 20.26 12.92
N ASP A 4 -12.38 21.34 13.03
CA ASP A 4 -11.89 22.71 13.09
C ASP A 4 -11.84 23.27 14.53
N GLU A 5 -12.42 22.57 15.52
CA GLU A 5 -12.51 23.07 16.90
C GLU A 5 -11.36 22.63 17.83
N LEU A 6 -10.43 21.78 17.36
CA LEU A 6 -9.30 21.30 18.16
C LEU A 6 -8.02 22.14 18.01
N PHE A 7 -8.00 23.16 17.14
CA PHE A 7 -6.79 23.95 16.87
C PHE A 7 -6.69 25.27 17.66
N GLU A 8 -7.77 25.72 18.33
CA GLU A 8 -7.78 27.05 18.98
C GLU A 8 -7.48 27.06 20.50
N ALA A 9 -7.35 25.90 21.16
CA ALA A 9 -7.20 25.85 22.62
C ALA A 9 -5.75 25.92 23.14
N GLY A 10 -4.74 26.13 22.28
CA GLY A 10 -3.31 25.94 22.65
C GLY A 10 -2.40 27.17 22.64
N LEU A 11 -2.85 28.35 22.20
CA LEU A 11 -1.96 29.50 21.98
C LEU A 11 -2.44 30.75 22.72
N ASN A 12 -2.53 30.69 24.05
CA ASN A 12 -2.81 31.89 24.83
C ASN A 12 -2.15 31.89 26.21
N THR A 13 -0.81 31.91 26.23
CA THR A 13 -0.05 32.50 27.33
C THR A 13 1.33 32.94 26.84
N CYS A 14 1.53 34.25 26.61
CA CYS A 14 2.69 34.98 27.14
C CYS A 14 2.56 36.47 26.79
N THR A 15 1.85 37.16 27.67
CA THR A 15 1.92 38.60 27.89
C THR A 15 3.33 38.99 28.34
N GLN A 16 4.15 39.47 27.40
CA GLN A 16 5.14 40.55 27.54
C GLN A 16 5.97 40.54 26.27
N ARG A 17 5.50 41.28 25.25
CA ARG A 17 6.27 41.52 24.04
C ARG A 17 7.48 42.37 24.46
N PRO A 18 8.73 41.90 24.35
CA PRO A 18 9.85 42.82 24.48
C PRO A 18 9.65 43.88 23.40
N GLU A 19 9.80 45.16 23.75
CA GLU A 19 9.78 46.25 22.78
C GLU A 19 10.69 45.86 21.63
N LYS A 20 10.09 45.60 20.46
CA LYS A 20 10.84 45.21 19.28
C LYS A 20 11.81 46.35 19.02
N GLU A 21 13.11 46.11 19.23
CA GLU A 21 14.15 46.99 18.72
C GLU A 21 13.85 47.20 17.24
N LYS A 22 13.44 48.43 16.90
CA LYS A 22 13.06 48.77 15.54
C LYS A 22 14.36 48.88 14.75
N PHE A 23 14.72 47.81 14.05
CA PHE A 23 15.79 47.86 13.06
C PHE A 23 15.28 48.64 11.85
N TYR A 24 15.62 49.92 11.78
CA TYR A 24 15.39 50.71 10.58
C TYR A 24 16.42 50.30 9.53
N LYS A 25 15.97 50.04 8.30
CA LYS A 25 16.91 49.89 7.18
C LYS A 25 17.67 51.21 7.03
N ALA A 26 19.00 51.16 6.96
CA ALA A 26 19.83 52.35 6.77
C ALA A 26 19.39 53.19 5.57
N SER A 27 18.84 52.55 4.53
CA SER A 27 18.27 53.24 3.36
C SER A 27 17.12 54.17 3.71
N ILE A 28 16.23 53.79 4.64
CA ILE A 28 15.07 54.62 5.04
C ILE A 28 15.54 55.87 5.77
N ILE A 29 16.56 55.76 6.62
CA ILE A 29 17.12 56.91 7.35
C ILE A 29 17.86 57.85 6.40
N ARG A 30 18.60 57.31 5.42
CA ARG A 30 19.33 58.13 4.43
C ARG A 30 18.41 59.07 3.65
N ASP A 31 17.20 58.65 3.32
CA ASP A 31 16.24 59.49 2.58
C ASP A 31 15.85 60.76 3.35
N TYR A 32 15.85 60.72 4.70
CA TYR A 32 15.58 61.88 5.55
C TYR A 32 16.78 62.82 5.74
N LEU A 33 17.97 62.45 5.25
CA LEU A 33 19.21 63.23 5.36
C LEU A 33 19.58 63.94 4.04
N ILE A 34 18.62 64.01 3.11
CA ILE A 34 18.76 64.66 1.81
C ILE A 34 18.13 66.06 1.85
N CYS A 35 18.84 67.03 1.30
CA CYS A 35 18.36 68.39 1.15
C CYS A 35 17.29 68.50 0.06
N PRO A 36 16.07 69.00 0.37
CA PRO A 36 14.98 69.11 -0.61
C PRO A 36 15.22 70.17 -1.69
N SER A 37 16.28 70.99 -1.55
CA SER A 37 16.62 72.04 -2.52
C SER A 37 17.67 71.59 -3.55
N CYS A 38 18.48 70.58 -3.25
CA CYS A 38 19.53 70.11 -4.17
C CYS A 38 19.57 68.60 -4.37
N ASP A 39 18.70 67.84 -3.71
CA ASP A 39 18.62 66.38 -3.75
C ASP A 39 19.96 65.68 -3.44
N GLN A 40 20.80 66.34 -2.64
CA GLN A 40 22.07 65.80 -2.14
C GLN A 40 22.04 65.71 -0.60
N PRO A 41 22.89 64.87 0.02
CA PRO A 41 23.08 64.86 1.46
C PRO A 41 23.31 66.28 2.00
N PHE A 42 22.75 66.59 3.17
CA PHE A 42 22.88 67.94 3.73
C PHE A 42 24.34 68.35 3.94
N VAL A 43 24.67 69.58 3.56
CA VAL A 43 25.96 70.22 3.84
C VAL A 43 25.69 71.51 4.63
N ASN A 44 26.06 71.50 5.92
CA ASN A 44 25.71 72.56 6.87
C ASN A 44 24.21 72.91 6.80
N PRO A 45 23.31 71.97 7.15
CA PRO A 45 21.86 72.18 7.09
C PRO A 45 21.44 73.32 8.01
N LEU A 46 20.75 74.32 7.48
CA LEU A 46 20.20 75.43 8.25
C LEU A 46 18.77 75.11 8.70
N ASN A 47 18.46 75.36 9.97
CA ASN A 47 17.12 75.16 10.53
C ASN A 47 16.26 76.41 10.30
N LEU A 48 15.22 76.27 9.47
CA LEU A 48 14.25 77.34 9.24
C LEU A 48 13.23 77.41 10.40
N PRO A 49 12.64 78.58 10.68
CA PRO A 49 11.56 78.71 11.68
C PRO A 49 10.38 77.74 11.47
N CYS A 50 10.11 77.32 10.23
CA CYS A 50 9.13 76.27 9.92
C CYS A 50 9.60 74.83 10.20
N SER A 51 10.76 74.63 10.84
CA SER A 51 11.39 73.35 11.19
C SER A 51 11.90 72.48 10.02
N HIS A 52 11.87 72.99 8.78
CA HIS A 52 12.53 72.35 7.65
C HIS A 52 13.99 72.78 7.52
N ASN A 53 14.79 71.94 6.86
CA ASN A 53 16.23 72.15 6.72
C ASN A 53 16.61 72.30 5.25
N ILE A 54 17.59 73.16 4.96
CA ILE A 54 18.21 73.34 3.64
C ILE A 54 19.72 73.54 3.80
N CYS A 55 20.54 73.15 2.82
CA CYS A 55 21.98 73.40 2.90
C CYS A 55 22.28 74.90 2.97
N SER A 56 23.35 75.28 3.68
CA SER A 56 23.82 76.68 3.73
C SER A 56 24.07 77.29 2.35
N ASN A 57 24.55 76.50 1.38
CA ASN A 57 24.74 76.94 0.00
C ASN A 57 23.40 77.10 -0.75
N CYS A 58 22.45 76.19 -0.54
CA CYS A 58 21.09 76.33 -1.08
C CYS A 58 20.39 77.58 -0.54
N PHE A 59 20.61 77.90 0.73
CA PHE A 59 20.12 79.14 1.32
C PHE A 59 20.71 80.39 0.66
N LYS A 60 22.02 80.42 0.38
CA LYS A 60 22.65 81.55 -0.34
C LYS A 60 22.03 81.76 -1.72
N SER A 61 21.78 80.67 -2.45
CA SER A 61 21.10 80.73 -3.75
C SER A 61 19.67 81.28 -3.62
N LEU A 62 18.89 80.75 -2.68
CA LEU A 62 17.53 81.22 -2.41
C LEU A 62 17.50 82.70 -1.98
N LYS A 63 18.44 83.13 -1.13
CA LYS A 63 18.54 84.55 -0.73
C LYS A 63 18.85 85.46 -1.92
N ASN A 64 19.67 85.02 -2.88
CA ASN A 64 19.98 85.81 -4.06
C ASN A 64 18.79 85.96 -5.03
N GLU A 65 17.83 85.03 -4.98
CA GLU A 65 16.60 85.06 -5.79
C GLU A 65 15.51 85.98 -5.20
N TYR A 66 15.60 86.31 -3.90
CA TYR A 66 14.64 87.18 -3.20
C TYR A 66 15.32 88.39 -2.56
N PRO A 67 15.12 89.62 -3.06
CA PRO A 67 15.81 90.82 -2.56
C PRO A 67 15.35 91.34 -1.18
N ALA A 68 14.40 90.66 -0.53
CA ALA A 68 13.91 91.00 0.81
C ALA A 68 14.60 90.15 1.89
N ASP A 69 14.61 90.61 3.15
CA ASP A 69 15.09 89.84 4.31
C ASP A 69 14.16 88.68 4.70
N VAL A 70 13.56 88.01 3.70
CA VAL A 70 12.59 86.93 3.84
C VAL A 70 12.87 85.88 2.77
N ILE A 71 12.82 84.60 3.15
CA ILE A 71 12.89 83.47 2.21
C ILE A 71 11.66 82.58 2.32
N LYS A 72 11.28 81.92 1.22
CA LYS A 72 10.25 80.88 1.21
C LYS A 72 10.88 79.51 1.39
N CYS A 73 10.32 78.71 2.29
CA CYS A 73 10.75 77.33 2.49
C CYS A 73 10.41 76.48 1.25
N PRO A 74 11.37 75.73 0.66
CA PRO A 74 11.09 74.89 -0.51
C PRO A 74 10.14 73.72 -0.21
N VAL A 75 9.97 73.35 1.06
CA VAL A 75 9.12 72.22 1.47
C VAL A 75 7.68 72.68 1.75
N CYS A 76 7.50 73.68 2.62
CA CYS A 76 6.17 74.09 3.10
C CYS A 76 5.72 75.47 2.63
N GLN A 77 6.54 76.18 1.84
CA GLN A 77 6.26 77.51 1.28
C GLN A 77 6.04 78.64 2.30
N THR A 78 6.21 78.38 3.59
CA THR A 78 6.16 79.40 4.65
C THR A 78 7.28 80.41 4.46
N GLU A 79 6.94 81.69 4.61
CA GLU A 79 7.89 82.81 4.61
C GLU A 79 8.62 82.87 5.96
N ASN A 80 9.95 82.91 5.90
CA ASN A 80 10.82 82.95 7.08
C ASN A 80 11.69 84.20 6.99
N SER A 81 11.54 85.11 7.95
CA SER A 81 12.41 86.29 8.07
C SER A 81 13.82 85.87 8.44
N ILE A 82 14.81 86.45 7.75
CA ILE A 82 16.23 86.13 7.93
C ILE A 82 16.75 86.89 9.15
N PRO A 83 17.24 86.20 10.20
CA PRO A 83 17.88 86.88 11.33
C PRO A 83 19.19 87.57 10.89
N PRO A 84 19.61 88.67 11.54
CA PRO A 84 20.88 89.35 11.23
C PRO A 84 22.11 88.42 11.30
N THR A 85 22.05 87.39 12.15
CA THR A 85 23.10 86.38 12.33
C THR A 85 22.97 85.18 11.40
N GLY A 86 21.93 85.12 10.55
CA GLY A 86 21.56 83.94 9.77
C GLY A 86 20.81 82.88 10.57
N PHE A 87 20.37 81.83 9.87
CA PHE A 87 19.74 80.66 10.50
C PHE A 87 20.79 79.76 11.16
N PRO A 88 20.49 79.11 12.29
CA PRO A 88 21.41 78.20 12.95
C PRO A 88 21.59 76.91 12.14
N ILE A 89 22.78 76.30 12.22
CA ILE A 89 23.04 74.97 11.64
C ILE A 89 22.39 73.91 12.52
N ASN A 90 21.69 72.95 11.90
CA ASN A 90 21.15 71.77 12.55
C ASN A 90 22.27 70.73 12.72
N THR A 91 22.98 70.82 13.85
CA THR A 91 24.10 69.93 14.17
C THR A 91 23.66 68.46 14.28
N MET A 92 22.42 68.16 14.69
CA MET A 92 21.93 66.78 14.77
C MET A 92 21.92 66.07 13.40
N ILE A 93 21.58 66.77 12.32
CA ILE A 93 21.63 66.20 10.96
C ILE A 93 23.08 65.97 10.52
N VAL A 94 23.99 66.87 10.91
CA VAL A 94 25.43 66.70 10.66
C VAL A 94 25.93 65.45 11.39
N ASP A 95 25.63 65.33 12.68
CA ASP A 95 26.01 64.18 13.49
C ASP A 95 25.47 62.87 12.86
N LEU A 96 24.19 62.84 12.45
CA LEU A 96 23.56 61.68 11.78
C LEU A 96 24.18 61.32 10.43
N LEU A 97 24.70 62.30 9.68
CA LEU A 97 25.42 62.06 8.43
C LEU A 97 26.82 61.49 8.66
N GLU A 98 27.42 61.80 9.81
CA GLU A 98 28.76 61.33 10.21
C GLU A 98 28.72 60.00 10.98
N PHE A 99 27.57 59.60 11.54
CA PHE A 99 27.42 58.33 12.24
C PHE A 99 27.62 57.11 11.31
N GLU A 100 28.65 56.31 11.59
CA GLU A 100 28.79 54.98 10.98
C GLU A 100 27.82 53.97 11.63
N PRO A 101 27.16 53.10 10.85
CA PRO A 101 26.31 52.05 11.41
C PRO A 101 27.12 51.15 12.37
N VAL A 102 26.68 51.05 13.62
CA VAL A 102 27.29 50.15 14.59
C VAL A 102 26.86 48.72 14.30
N GLU A 103 27.84 47.80 14.22
CA GLU A 103 27.56 46.37 14.14
C GLU A 103 26.86 45.89 15.41
N ILE A 104 25.65 45.35 15.26
CA ILE A 104 24.88 44.80 16.38
C ILE A 104 25.40 43.40 16.67
N ARG A 105 26.35 43.30 17.61
CA ARG A 105 26.87 42.01 18.07
C ARG A 105 25.82 41.29 18.88
N ARG A 106 25.28 40.21 18.29
CA ARG A 106 24.45 39.25 19.01
C ARG A 106 25.39 38.32 19.78
N GLY A 107 25.10 38.02 21.04
CA GLY A 107 25.97 37.17 21.85
C GLY A 107 26.05 35.72 21.33
N SER A 108 27.13 35.01 21.64
CA SER A 108 27.39 33.62 21.19
C SER A 108 26.30 32.61 21.58
N HIS A 109 25.50 32.90 22.62
CA HIS A 109 24.33 32.10 22.95
C HIS A 109 23.23 32.20 21.88
N PHE A 110 22.99 33.41 21.36
CA PHE A 110 21.97 33.64 20.35
C PHE A 110 22.36 33.03 19.00
N GLU A 111 23.64 33.08 18.63
CA GLU A 111 24.17 32.41 17.44
C GLU A 111 24.00 30.88 17.52
N ARG A 112 24.34 30.27 18.66
CA ARG A 112 24.12 28.83 18.90
C ARG A 112 22.64 28.45 18.81
N LEU A 113 21.75 29.31 19.32
CA LEU A 113 20.31 29.08 19.24
C LEU A 113 19.80 29.16 17.79
N ILE A 114 20.30 30.10 16.99
CA ILE A 114 19.99 30.17 15.55
C ILE A 114 20.47 28.90 14.86
N GLU A 115 21.69 28.47 15.13
CA GLU A 115 22.28 27.29 14.50
C GLU A 115 21.49 26.02 14.84
N SER A 116 21.20 25.80 16.13
CA SER A 116 20.43 24.64 16.58
C SER A 116 19.01 24.63 16.00
N THR A 117 18.36 25.80 15.95
CA THR A 117 17.01 25.93 15.38
C THR A 117 17.02 25.72 13.87
N SER A 118 18.02 26.25 13.18
CA SER A 118 18.16 26.07 11.73
C SER A 118 18.34 24.60 11.38
N GLN A 119 19.10 23.84 12.18
CA GLN A 119 19.25 22.41 12.00
C GLN A 119 17.91 21.67 12.16
N ILE A 120 17.14 21.98 13.20
CA ILE A 120 15.80 21.39 13.41
C ILE A 120 14.89 21.65 12.21
N LEU A 121 14.92 22.87 11.65
CA LEU A 121 14.11 23.22 10.48
C LEU A 121 14.52 22.43 9.22
N VAL A 122 15.81 22.16 9.04
CA VAL A 122 16.30 21.30 7.95
C VAL A 122 15.78 19.87 8.12
N ASP A 123 15.88 19.32 9.32
CA ASP A 123 15.43 17.96 9.63
C ASP A 123 13.91 17.82 9.43
N LEU A 124 13.14 18.82 9.87
CA LEU A 124 11.69 18.87 9.65
C LEU A 124 11.33 18.88 8.16
N ASN A 125 12.03 19.68 7.35
CA ASN A 125 11.81 19.68 5.90
C ASN A 125 12.12 18.31 5.27
N GLY A 126 13.14 17.61 5.76
CA GLY A 126 13.43 16.23 5.36
C GLY A 126 12.30 15.25 5.67
N LEU A 127 11.74 15.32 6.88
CA LEU A 127 10.61 14.49 7.28
C LEU A 127 9.34 14.80 6.49
N ILE A 128 9.06 16.08 6.24
CA ILE A 128 7.93 16.51 5.40
C ILE A 128 8.08 15.94 3.98
N GLY A 129 9.29 15.97 3.41
CA GLY A 129 9.56 15.36 2.11
C GLY A 129 9.27 13.86 2.08
N GLN A 130 9.78 13.11 3.07
CA GLN A 130 9.52 11.67 3.19
C GLN A 130 8.03 11.33 3.32
N LEU A 131 7.29 12.10 4.12
CA LEU A 131 5.85 11.92 4.27
C LEU A 131 5.12 12.21 2.95
N ASN A 132 5.50 13.29 2.27
CA ASN A 132 4.92 13.67 0.99
C ASN A 132 5.18 12.59 -0.08
N ASP A 133 6.38 12.03 -0.14
CA ASP A 133 6.70 10.92 -1.05
C ASP A 133 5.87 9.67 -0.75
N LYS A 134 5.66 9.34 0.54
CA LYS A 134 4.79 8.23 0.96
C LYS A 134 3.33 8.48 0.56
N ILE A 135 2.84 9.72 0.68
CA ILE A 135 1.47 10.10 0.29
C ILE A 135 1.31 10.00 -1.24
N ILE A 136 2.22 10.60 -2.01
CA ILE A 136 2.17 10.61 -3.48
C ILE A 136 2.24 9.19 -4.05
N ASN A 137 3.12 8.35 -3.50
CA ASN A 137 3.34 7.00 -4.02
C ASN A 137 2.48 5.92 -3.32
N GLY A 138 1.71 6.29 -2.29
CA GLY A 138 0.98 5.34 -1.45
C GLY A 138 0.00 4.48 -2.25
N GLU A 139 -0.80 5.10 -3.11
CA GLU A 139 -1.77 4.38 -3.95
C GLU A 139 -1.08 3.39 -4.89
N ALA A 140 -0.02 3.83 -5.58
CA ALA A 140 0.74 2.99 -6.52
C ALA A 140 1.39 1.80 -5.80
N ASN A 141 1.96 2.03 -4.61
CA ASN A 141 2.56 0.99 -3.79
C ASN A 141 1.53 -0.05 -3.33
N ILE A 142 0.36 0.40 -2.87
CA ILE A 142 -0.74 -0.49 -2.47
C ILE A 142 -1.20 -1.32 -3.67
N ARG A 143 -1.40 -0.69 -4.83
CA ARG A 143 -1.81 -1.40 -6.05
C ARG A 143 -0.78 -2.45 -6.46
N ARG A 144 0.51 -2.10 -6.45
CA ARG A 144 1.59 -3.03 -6.78
C ARG A 144 1.63 -4.21 -5.80
N PHE A 145 1.58 -3.94 -4.51
CA PHE A 145 1.54 -4.97 -3.47
C PHE A 145 0.36 -5.93 -3.66
N CYS A 146 -0.84 -5.42 -3.94
CA CYS A 146 -2.02 -6.24 -4.20
C CYS A 146 -1.91 -7.06 -5.49
N VAL A 147 -1.24 -6.56 -6.52
CA VAL A 147 -0.95 -7.34 -7.75
C VAL A 147 0.00 -8.48 -7.44
N GLU A 148 1.11 -8.21 -6.76
CA GLU A 148 2.10 -9.22 -6.36
C GLU A 148 1.47 -10.31 -5.49
N LEU A 149 0.62 -9.95 -4.54
CA LEU A 149 -0.13 -10.90 -3.71
C LEU A 149 -1.04 -11.81 -4.55
N ARG A 150 -1.80 -11.25 -5.50
CA ARG A 150 -2.66 -12.05 -6.39
C ARG A 150 -1.85 -13.02 -7.24
N GLU A 151 -0.71 -12.58 -7.76
CA GLU A 151 0.19 -13.43 -8.54
C GLU A 151 0.73 -14.60 -7.70
N GLN A 152 1.11 -14.36 -6.45
CA GLN A 152 1.56 -15.41 -5.53
C GLN A 152 0.45 -16.43 -5.22
N VAL A 153 -0.78 -15.97 -4.98
CA VAL A 153 -1.94 -16.84 -4.77
C VAL A 153 -2.22 -17.69 -6.01
N ASN A 154 -2.24 -17.06 -7.18
CA ASN A 154 -2.48 -17.74 -8.45
C ASN A 154 -1.41 -18.79 -8.75
N TYR A 155 -0.13 -18.44 -8.58
CA TYR A 155 0.99 -19.37 -8.77
C TYR A 155 0.86 -20.58 -7.85
N SER A 156 0.60 -20.36 -6.57
CA SER A 156 0.47 -21.43 -5.58
C SER A 156 -0.71 -22.35 -5.89
N THR A 157 -1.83 -21.78 -6.32
CA THR A 157 -3.05 -22.51 -6.67
C THR A 157 -2.85 -23.35 -7.94
N ASN A 158 -2.31 -22.74 -9.00
CA ASN A 158 -2.05 -23.43 -10.26
C ASN A 158 -1.10 -24.61 -10.06
N LYS A 159 -0.04 -24.43 -9.26
CA LYS A 159 0.87 -25.53 -8.91
C LYS A 159 0.16 -26.71 -8.24
N LYS A 160 -0.84 -26.46 -7.40
CA LYS A 160 -1.65 -27.52 -6.76
C LYS A 160 -2.61 -28.17 -7.75
N ILE A 161 -3.23 -27.40 -8.63
CA ILE A 161 -4.08 -27.91 -9.71
C ILE A 161 -3.28 -28.84 -10.62
N ASP A 162 -2.04 -28.47 -10.98
CA ASP A 162 -1.16 -29.29 -11.81
C ASP A 162 -0.84 -30.64 -11.13
N GLN A 163 -0.55 -30.63 -9.83
CA GLN A 163 -0.33 -31.86 -9.05
C GLN A 163 -1.58 -32.76 -9.03
N LEU A 164 -2.77 -32.18 -8.86
CA LEU A 164 -4.03 -32.93 -8.89
C LEU A 164 -4.30 -33.52 -10.29
N ASN A 165 -4.05 -32.76 -11.35
CA ASN A 165 -4.19 -33.23 -12.72
C ASN A 165 -3.21 -34.37 -13.01
N GLN A 166 -1.95 -34.28 -12.59
CA GLN A 166 -0.98 -35.39 -12.73
C GLN A 166 -1.46 -36.65 -12.01
N ASN A 167 -1.97 -36.53 -10.78
CA ASN A 167 -2.53 -37.66 -10.04
C ASN A 167 -3.74 -38.27 -10.76
N ARG A 168 -4.64 -37.43 -11.30
CA ARG A 168 -5.80 -37.88 -12.09
C ARG A 168 -5.36 -38.72 -13.28
N GLU A 169 -4.38 -38.24 -14.07
CA GLU A 169 -3.89 -38.99 -15.22
C GLU A 169 -3.24 -40.32 -14.83
N ILE A 170 -2.51 -40.38 -13.70
CA ILE A 170 -1.98 -41.64 -13.17
C ILE A 170 -3.11 -42.62 -12.81
N PHE A 171 -4.18 -42.14 -12.15
CA PHE A 171 -5.32 -43.00 -11.82
C PHE A 171 -6.05 -43.49 -13.07
N PHE A 172 -6.28 -42.62 -14.06
CA PHE A 172 -6.87 -43.01 -15.33
C PHE A 172 -6.00 -44.02 -16.08
N GLY A 173 -4.68 -43.86 -16.06
CA GLY A 173 -3.75 -44.86 -16.57
C GLY A 173 -3.96 -46.24 -15.93
N ARG A 174 -4.02 -46.30 -14.58
CA ARG A 174 -4.26 -47.56 -13.85
C ARG A 174 -5.62 -48.19 -14.17
N ILE A 175 -6.66 -47.38 -14.34
CA ILE A 175 -8.00 -47.86 -14.74
C ILE A 175 -7.94 -48.46 -16.14
N ASN A 176 -7.30 -47.77 -17.08
CA ASN A 176 -7.13 -48.26 -18.45
C ASN A 176 -6.32 -49.57 -18.48
N ASP A 177 -5.24 -49.66 -17.71
CA ASP A 177 -4.43 -50.89 -17.60
C ASP A 177 -5.25 -52.05 -17.05
N PHE A 178 -6.05 -51.80 -16.00
CA PHE A 178 -6.96 -52.79 -15.44
C PHE A 178 -8.01 -53.24 -16.45
N GLN A 179 -8.67 -52.29 -17.14
CA GLN A 179 -9.64 -52.57 -18.19
C GLN A 179 -9.03 -53.43 -19.30
N ASN A 180 -7.86 -53.04 -19.81
CA ASN A 180 -7.16 -53.75 -20.87
C ASN A 180 -6.80 -55.17 -20.44
N LYS A 181 -6.38 -55.35 -19.19
CA LYS A 181 -6.11 -56.68 -18.62
C LYS A 181 -7.38 -57.54 -18.58
N CYS A 182 -8.47 -57.03 -18.02
CA CYS A 182 -9.75 -57.75 -17.94
C CYS A 182 -10.27 -58.14 -19.33
N LEU A 183 -10.23 -57.22 -20.29
CA LEU A 183 -10.63 -57.48 -21.68
C LEU A 183 -9.72 -58.53 -22.34
N SER A 184 -8.40 -58.43 -22.17
CA SER A 184 -7.45 -59.40 -22.72
C SER A 184 -7.72 -60.81 -22.17
N ASP A 185 -7.95 -60.93 -20.86
CA ASP A 185 -8.22 -62.21 -20.23
C ASP A 185 -9.57 -62.79 -20.70
N PHE A 186 -10.60 -61.95 -20.84
CA PHE A 186 -11.90 -62.36 -21.39
C PHE A 186 -11.78 -62.86 -22.83
N LEU A 187 -11.17 -62.08 -23.73
CA LEU A 187 -11.04 -62.43 -25.15
C LEU A 187 -10.26 -63.73 -25.37
N LYS A 188 -9.29 -64.06 -24.49
CA LYS A 188 -8.58 -65.35 -24.54
C LYS A 188 -9.47 -66.55 -24.21
N ARG A 189 -10.48 -66.37 -23.35
CA ARG A 189 -11.38 -67.46 -22.91
C ARG A 189 -12.67 -67.55 -23.71
N GLU A 190 -13.12 -66.44 -24.29
CA GLU A 190 -14.38 -66.33 -25.02
C GLU A 190 -14.58 -67.46 -26.06
N PRO A 191 -13.61 -67.84 -26.90
CA PRO A 191 -13.81 -68.90 -27.89
C PRO A 191 -14.10 -70.27 -27.24
N ASN A 192 -13.38 -70.60 -26.18
CA ASN A 192 -13.56 -71.87 -25.45
C ASN A 192 -14.90 -71.90 -24.72
N LEU A 193 -15.35 -70.77 -24.18
CA LEU A 193 -16.66 -70.65 -23.54
C LEU A 193 -17.79 -70.80 -24.56
N LYS A 194 -17.65 -70.22 -25.76
CA LYS A 194 -18.61 -70.39 -26.86
C LYS A 194 -18.69 -71.84 -27.33
N ASP A 195 -17.56 -72.50 -27.57
CA ASP A 195 -17.51 -73.91 -27.94
C ASP A 195 -18.15 -74.82 -26.87
N MET A 196 -17.89 -74.53 -25.58
CA MET A 196 -18.53 -75.24 -24.48
C MET A 196 -20.05 -75.01 -24.46
N LEU A 197 -20.50 -73.76 -24.67
CA LEU A 197 -21.92 -73.42 -24.71
C LEU A 197 -22.65 -74.15 -25.85
N ASP A 198 -22.06 -74.15 -27.06
CA ASP A 198 -22.64 -74.82 -28.22
C ASP A 198 -22.79 -76.34 -27.98
N LYS A 199 -21.78 -76.98 -27.38
CA LYS A 199 -21.85 -78.39 -26.97
C LYS A 199 -22.94 -78.65 -25.94
N CYS A 200 -23.03 -77.80 -24.91
CA CYS A 200 -24.06 -77.95 -23.88
C CYS A 200 -25.47 -77.77 -24.46
N LEU A 201 -25.67 -76.84 -25.39
CA LEU A 201 -26.95 -76.64 -26.07
C LEU A 201 -27.33 -77.86 -26.91
N PHE A 202 -26.39 -78.40 -27.67
CA PHE A 202 -26.58 -79.62 -28.45
C PHE A 202 -26.98 -80.81 -27.55
N ASP A 203 -26.22 -81.06 -26.48
CA ASP A 203 -26.50 -82.15 -25.54
C ASP A 203 -27.88 -82.01 -24.90
N VAL A 204 -28.24 -80.79 -24.46
CA VAL A 204 -29.56 -80.52 -23.85
C VAL A 204 -30.70 -80.74 -24.83
N ASP A 205 -30.56 -80.32 -26.10
CA ASP A 205 -31.60 -80.53 -27.10
C ASP A 205 -31.73 -81.99 -27.52
N GLU A 206 -30.62 -82.73 -27.61
CA GLU A 206 -30.61 -84.18 -27.83
C GLU A 206 -31.31 -84.92 -26.68
N TRP A 207 -30.98 -84.58 -25.43
CA TRP A 207 -31.58 -85.16 -24.23
C TRP A 207 -33.08 -84.89 -24.11
N LYS A 208 -33.55 -83.69 -24.48
CA LYS A 208 -34.99 -83.39 -24.54
C LYS A 208 -35.73 -84.32 -25.50
N LEU A 209 -35.18 -84.54 -26.69
CA LEU A 209 -35.76 -85.46 -27.67
C LEU A 209 -35.74 -86.89 -27.15
N ARG A 210 -34.64 -87.31 -26.50
CA ARG A 210 -34.49 -88.64 -25.92
C ARG A 210 -35.52 -88.92 -24.82
N VAL A 211 -35.78 -87.97 -23.92
CA VAL A 211 -36.80 -88.15 -22.85
C VAL A 211 -38.22 -88.25 -23.42
N GLN A 212 -38.50 -87.64 -24.56
CA GLN A 212 -39.81 -87.67 -25.22
C GLN A 212 -40.00 -88.84 -26.19
N ALA A 213 -38.96 -89.65 -26.42
CA ALA A 213 -38.98 -90.69 -27.44
C ALA A 213 -39.79 -91.92 -26.96
N PRO A 214 -40.78 -92.41 -27.75
CA PRO A 214 -41.69 -93.48 -27.32
C PRO A 214 -41.00 -94.83 -27.03
N GLN A 215 -39.82 -95.05 -27.59
CA GLN A 215 -39.06 -96.30 -27.46
C GLN A 215 -38.17 -96.37 -26.20
N ASN A 216 -38.04 -95.28 -25.44
CA ASN A 216 -37.15 -95.21 -24.28
C ASN A 216 -37.91 -95.55 -22.99
N ASP A 217 -37.25 -96.27 -22.08
CA ASP A 217 -37.84 -96.72 -20.82
C ASP A 217 -37.45 -95.82 -19.62
N GLU A 218 -37.91 -96.19 -18.42
CA GLU A 218 -37.61 -95.45 -17.19
C GLU A 218 -36.10 -95.38 -16.92
N SER A 219 -35.35 -96.43 -17.22
CA SER A 219 -33.89 -96.48 -17.06
C SER A 219 -33.19 -95.53 -18.03
N ASP A 220 -33.66 -95.42 -19.28
CA ASP A 220 -33.16 -94.41 -20.23
C ASP A 220 -33.37 -92.97 -19.72
N VAL A 221 -34.53 -92.68 -19.14
CA VAL A 221 -34.84 -91.35 -18.59
C VAL A 221 -34.01 -91.05 -17.35
N GLU A 222 -33.81 -92.03 -16.46
CA GLU A 222 -32.93 -91.88 -15.29
C GLU A 222 -31.47 -91.60 -15.69
N ASN A 223 -30.98 -92.26 -16.75
CA ASN A 223 -29.64 -92.00 -17.30
C ASN A 223 -29.51 -90.57 -17.83
N VAL A 224 -30.49 -90.07 -18.58
CA VAL A 224 -30.50 -88.68 -19.07
C VAL A 224 -30.55 -87.69 -17.89
N LYS A 225 -31.34 -87.99 -16.86
CA LYS A 225 -31.42 -87.16 -15.64
C LYS A 225 -30.05 -87.06 -14.95
N LEU A 226 -29.33 -88.17 -14.80
CA LEU A 226 -27.98 -88.18 -14.22
C LEU A 226 -27.00 -87.34 -15.04
N LEU A 227 -27.02 -87.45 -16.36
CA LEU A 227 -26.18 -86.63 -17.25
C LEU A 227 -26.51 -85.13 -17.14
N ALA A 228 -27.80 -84.78 -17.11
CA ALA A 228 -28.28 -83.41 -16.95
C ALA A 228 -27.88 -82.81 -15.60
N ASP A 229 -28.00 -83.55 -14.51
CA ASP A 229 -27.59 -83.09 -13.17
C ASP A 229 -26.08 -82.84 -13.09
N ASN A 230 -25.26 -83.72 -13.69
CA ASN A 230 -23.82 -83.53 -13.77
C ASN A 230 -23.44 -82.29 -14.60
N LEU A 231 -24.10 -82.08 -15.76
CA LEU A 231 -23.89 -80.91 -16.60
C LEU A 231 -24.27 -79.62 -15.86
N LYS A 232 -25.40 -79.62 -15.15
CA LYS A 232 -25.88 -78.50 -14.33
C LYS A 232 -24.87 -78.10 -13.25
N GLN A 233 -24.29 -79.06 -12.53
CA GLN A 233 -23.24 -78.78 -11.54
C GLN A 233 -21.99 -78.19 -12.19
N LYS A 234 -21.54 -78.75 -13.31
CA LYS A 234 -20.37 -78.26 -14.04
C LYS A 234 -20.56 -76.83 -14.54
N LEU A 235 -21.70 -76.52 -15.16
CA LEU A 235 -22.03 -75.17 -15.62
C LEU A 235 -22.13 -74.18 -14.47
N SER A 236 -22.74 -74.56 -13.34
CA SER A 236 -22.82 -73.71 -12.15
C SER A 236 -21.43 -73.34 -11.61
N SER A 237 -20.50 -74.32 -11.60
CA SER A 237 -19.11 -74.06 -11.20
C SER A 237 -18.38 -73.15 -12.18
N GLU A 238 -18.59 -73.29 -13.49
CA GLU A 238 -17.91 -72.45 -14.48
C GLU A 238 -18.47 -71.01 -14.50
N ILE A 239 -19.78 -70.84 -14.32
CA ILE A 239 -20.40 -69.51 -14.16
C ILE A 239 -19.80 -68.79 -12.94
N PHE A 240 -19.68 -69.47 -11.79
CA PHE A 240 -19.07 -68.88 -10.60
C PHE A 240 -17.61 -68.46 -10.82
N LYS A 241 -16.81 -69.28 -11.50
CA LYS A 241 -15.41 -68.94 -11.85
C LYS A 241 -15.34 -67.76 -12.82
N PHE A 242 -16.29 -67.67 -13.75
CA PHE A 242 -16.38 -66.60 -14.73
C PHE A 242 -16.74 -65.27 -14.08
N ASP A 243 -17.70 -65.25 -13.15
CA ASP A 243 -18.06 -64.06 -12.37
C ASP A 243 -16.89 -63.55 -11.53
N LEU A 244 -16.17 -64.46 -10.86
CA LEU A 244 -14.95 -64.14 -10.13
C LEU A 244 -13.85 -63.58 -11.03
N MET A 245 -13.76 -64.04 -12.28
CA MET A 245 -12.76 -63.57 -13.22
C MET A 245 -13.09 -62.16 -13.74
N LEU A 246 -14.34 -61.88 -14.11
CA LEU A 246 -14.73 -60.60 -14.70
C LEU A 246 -14.65 -59.45 -13.71
N PHE A 247 -15.04 -59.69 -12.46
CA PHE A 247 -15.19 -58.61 -11.48
C PHE A 247 -14.29 -58.73 -10.25
N GLY A 248 -13.63 -59.88 -10.04
CA GLY A 248 -12.77 -60.13 -8.88
C GLY A 248 -13.46 -59.89 -7.53
N ASN A 249 -12.74 -60.13 -6.44
CA ASN A 249 -13.11 -59.58 -5.13
C ASN A 249 -12.72 -58.08 -4.99
N GLN A 250 -12.24 -57.47 -6.07
CA GLN A 250 -11.75 -56.09 -6.07
C GLN A 250 -12.70 -55.22 -6.87
N ARG A 251 -13.83 -54.84 -6.25
CA ARG A 251 -14.42 -53.54 -6.58
C ARG A 251 -13.34 -52.51 -6.25
N PRO A 252 -12.88 -51.70 -7.21
CA PRO A 252 -11.92 -50.66 -6.90
C PRO A 252 -12.58 -49.67 -5.94
N LYS A 253 -12.23 -49.74 -4.64
CA LYS A 253 -12.64 -48.77 -3.63
C LYS A 253 -11.86 -47.46 -3.85
N PHE A 254 -12.14 -46.76 -4.95
CA PHE A 254 -11.45 -45.51 -5.27
C PHE A 254 -12.09 -44.28 -4.61
N ILE A 255 -13.29 -44.41 -4.01
CA ILE A 255 -14.09 -43.25 -3.57
C ILE A 255 -14.32 -43.22 -2.04
N GLU A 256 -14.04 -44.29 -1.29
CA GLU A 256 -14.38 -44.30 0.15
C GLU A 256 -13.36 -43.61 1.07
N ASP A 257 -12.09 -43.45 0.67
CA ASP A 257 -11.04 -43.03 1.63
C ASP A 257 -10.41 -41.64 1.43
N ASN A 258 -10.85 -40.81 0.47
CA ASN A 258 -10.13 -39.54 0.17
C ASN A 258 -10.97 -38.27 0.00
N ASN A 259 -12.30 -38.31 0.11
CA ASN A 259 -13.07 -37.06 0.15
C ASN A 259 -12.86 -36.31 1.46
N GLN A 260 -12.68 -37.03 2.58
CA GLN A 260 -12.37 -36.40 3.86
C GLN A 260 -10.96 -35.78 3.84
N LEU A 261 -9.94 -36.49 3.35
CA LEU A 261 -8.56 -35.97 3.28
C LEU A 261 -8.40 -34.75 2.36
N VAL A 262 -9.07 -34.71 1.20
CA VAL A 262 -8.98 -33.56 0.28
C VAL A 262 -9.78 -32.36 0.79
N LEU A 263 -10.97 -32.58 1.36
CA LEU A 263 -11.77 -31.52 1.99
C LEU A 263 -11.12 -31.00 3.29
N ASP A 264 -10.51 -31.88 4.09
CA ASP A 264 -9.79 -31.52 5.31
C ASP A 264 -8.48 -30.79 4.98
N SER A 265 -7.77 -31.17 3.90
CA SER A 265 -6.55 -30.46 3.46
C SER A 265 -6.87 -29.06 2.92
N ILE A 266 -7.97 -28.90 2.19
CA ILE A 266 -8.43 -27.59 1.72
C ILE A 266 -9.00 -26.77 2.90
N GLY A 267 -9.74 -27.42 3.81
CA GLY A 267 -10.28 -26.80 5.03
C GLY A 267 -9.21 -26.35 6.02
N GLN A 268 -8.12 -27.12 6.20
CA GLN A 268 -6.97 -26.73 7.03
C GLN A 268 -6.18 -25.58 6.40
N ILE A 269 -5.92 -25.58 5.09
CA ILE A 269 -5.22 -24.48 4.42
C ILE A 269 -6.02 -23.17 4.52
N VAL A 270 -7.35 -23.25 4.50
CA VAL A 270 -8.24 -22.09 4.65
C VAL A 270 -8.31 -21.65 6.13
N ASN A 271 -8.46 -22.57 7.09
CA ASN A 271 -8.54 -22.21 8.52
C ASN A 271 -7.20 -21.77 9.14
N GLU A 272 -6.07 -22.39 8.78
CA GLU A 272 -4.74 -22.04 9.32
C GLU A 272 -4.30 -20.63 8.87
N LYS A 273 -4.73 -20.17 7.70
CA LYS A 273 -4.45 -18.80 7.23
C LYS A 273 -5.40 -17.76 7.79
N ILE A 274 -6.71 -18.06 7.88
CA ILE A 274 -7.70 -17.16 8.49
C ILE A 274 -7.35 -16.91 9.97
N GLN A 275 -6.92 -17.93 10.72
CA GLN A 275 -6.51 -17.77 12.13
C GLN A 275 -5.13 -17.13 12.32
N SER A 276 -4.27 -17.10 11.29
CA SER A 276 -2.97 -16.42 11.34
C SER A 276 -3.06 -14.91 11.07
N GLU A 277 -4.08 -14.47 10.34
CA GLU A 277 -4.34 -13.05 10.05
C GLU A 277 -5.21 -12.39 11.14
N GLU A 278 -6.14 -13.11 11.77
CA GLU A 278 -6.93 -12.58 12.91
C GLU A 278 -6.08 -12.31 14.16
N LYS A 279 -4.97 -13.05 14.37
CA LYS A 279 -4.03 -12.81 15.50
C LYS A 279 -3.06 -11.66 15.28
N SER A 280 -2.71 -11.33 14.03
CA SER A 280 -1.77 -10.23 13.74
C SER A 280 -2.42 -8.84 13.86
N ASP A 281 -3.75 -8.77 13.67
CA ASP A 281 -4.49 -7.51 13.77
C ASP A 281 -4.77 -7.13 15.24
N GLU A 282 -4.99 -8.09 16.15
CA GLU A 282 -5.16 -7.81 17.59
C GLU A 282 -3.83 -7.41 18.27
N GLU A 283 -2.72 -8.12 17.99
CA GLU A 283 -1.40 -7.79 18.58
C GLU A 283 -0.84 -6.45 18.05
N GLY A 284 -1.14 -6.08 16.79
CA GLY A 284 -0.75 -4.80 16.19
C GLY A 284 -1.45 -3.59 16.83
N TYR A 285 -2.74 -3.72 17.15
CA TYR A 285 -3.52 -2.67 17.81
C TYR A 285 -3.14 -2.52 19.31
N GLU A 286 -2.83 -3.60 20.02
CA GLU A 286 -2.38 -3.53 21.41
C GLU A 286 -0.97 -2.92 21.56
N THR A 287 -0.04 -3.26 20.66
CA THR A 287 1.34 -2.73 20.70
C THR A 287 1.39 -1.23 20.37
N MET A 288 0.50 -0.78 19.49
CA MET A 288 0.36 0.64 19.13
C MET A 288 -0.26 1.46 20.28
N ASN A 289 -1.27 0.92 20.98
CA ASN A 289 -1.88 1.57 22.14
C ASN A 289 -0.97 1.62 23.38
N GLN A 290 -0.10 0.62 23.58
CA GLN A 290 0.89 0.64 24.67
C GLN A 290 1.99 1.69 24.42
N SER A 291 2.43 1.87 23.17
CA SER A 291 3.43 2.89 22.81
C SER A 291 2.89 4.32 22.85
N LEU A 292 1.60 4.52 22.53
CA LEU A 292 0.91 5.81 22.70
C LEU A 292 0.69 6.17 24.17
N SER A 293 0.38 5.19 25.02
CA SER A 293 0.16 5.42 26.46
C SER A 293 1.44 5.75 27.23
N SER A 294 2.60 5.20 26.82
CA SER A 294 3.90 5.52 27.43
C SER A 294 4.44 6.90 27.04
N THR A 295 4.03 7.42 25.88
CA THR A 295 4.50 8.71 25.35
C THR A 295 3.69 9.89 25.92
N ILE A 296 2.48 9.65 26.43
CA ILE A 296 1.63 10.67 27.08
C ILE A 296 1.94 10.82 28.59
N ALA A 297 2.77 9.93 29.15
CA ALA A 297 3.11 9.90 30.58
C ALA A 297 4.53 10.41 30.93
N GLN A 298 5.27 10.98 29.98
CA GLN A 298 6.59 11.63 30.17
C GLN A 298 6.54 13.10 29.77
#